data_AF-A0A1D6FKI2-F1
#
_entry.id   AF-A0A1D6FKI2-F1
#
_cell.length_a   1.000
_cell.length_b   1.000
_cell.length_c   1.000
_cell.angle_alpha   90.00
_cell.angle_beta   90.00
_cell.angle_gamma   90.00
#
_symmetry.space_group_name_H-M   'P 1'
#
loop_
_entity.id
_entity.type
_entity.pdbx_description
1 polymer ?
#
loop_
_entity_poly.entity_id
_entity_poly.type
_entity_poly.pdbx_seq_one_letter_code
_entity_poly.pdbx_strand_id
1 'polypeptide(L)'
;MGKAKGKQRQDKFYHLAKEQGYRSRAAFKLLQLDARFRFLLTAHSVLDLCAAPGGWVQVAVNHAPVGAFVVGVDLVPIRPIRGAHSLTEDITTTKCRAAVRRLMDSNGVSAFDVVLHDGSPNVGGAWAQEATSQSALVIDALRLATMFLAPKGAFITKVFRSQDYNAIMYCLKQLFEKVEATKPTASRSTSAEIYIICLKYKAPAKIQPELLDIKHLFSVVPEQTKSRDVMDGRKKRHRDGYEEGNTTLRKVGLASDFIWSDAQAPLEFLGSYNAISFDNPESLPIKNHELTTDDIKNFCEDLLLLDKNSFKHILKWRIRLRKALSVSSQVTLKANDAVENTKVMDDDVLLQEMEELTSVI
;
A
#
# COMPACT_ATOMS: atom_id res chain seq x y z
N MET A 1 20.03 -25.52 -32.77
CA MET A 1 19.52 -24.71 -31.64
C MET A 1 18.01 -24.92 -31.52
N GLY A 2 17.57 -25.77 -30.59
CA GLY A 2 16.16 -26.07 -30.39
C GLY A 2 15.46 -24.92 -29.67
N LYS A 3 14.39 -24.37 -30.29
CA LYS A 3 13.46 -23.46 -29.63
C LYS A 3 12.93 -24.16 -28.38
N ALA A 4 13.17 -23.58 -27.20
CA ALA A 4 12.56 -24.03 -25.95
C ALA A 4 11.04 -23.90 -26.07
N LYS A 5 10.37 -24.98 -26.49
CA LYS A 5 8.92 -25.12 -26.37
C LYS A 5 8.62 -25.20 -24.88
N GLY A 6 8.37 -24.06 -24.25
CA GLY A 6 7.62 -24.00 -23.02
C GLY A 6 6.22 -24.55 -23.27
N LYS A 7 6.06 -25.88 -23.31
CA LYS A 7 4.78 -26.54 -23.13
C LYS A 7 4.30 -26.07 -21.76
N GLN A 8 3.48 -25.02 -21.73
CA GLN A 8 2.67 -24.69 -20.57
C GLN A 8 1.93 -25.99 -20.23
N ARG A 9 2.39 -26.67 -19.18
CA ARG A 9 1.69 -27.82 -18.63
C ARG A 9 0.32 -27.31 -18.25
N GLN A 10 -0.68 -27.64 -19.06
CA GLN A 10 -2.05 -27.23 -18.83
C GLN A 10 -2.43 -27.73 -17.44
N ASP A 11 -2.83 -26.79 -16.59
CA ASP A 11 -3.06 -27.04 -15.17
C ASP A 11 -4.34 -27.87 -14.98
N LYS A 12 -4.49 -28.56 -13.86
CA LYS A 12 -5.66 -29.40 -13.53
C LYS A 12 -6.99 -28.67 -13.80
N PHE A 13 -7.08 -27.41 -13.42
CA PHE A 13 -8.26 -26.57 -13.61
C PHE A 13 -8.55 -26.19 -15.07
N TYR A 14 -7.57 -26.27 -15.96
CA TYR A 14 -7.80 -26.10 -17.40
C TYR A 14 -8.55 -27.31 -17.97
N HIS A 15 -8.09 -28.52 -17.66
CA HIS A 15 -8.75 -29.76 -18.09
C HIS A 15 -10.15 -29.87 -17.49
N LEU A 16 -10.29 -29.61 -16.19
CA LEU A 16 -11.57 -29.61 -15.50
C LEU A 16 -12.55 -28.58 -16.09
N ALA A 17 -12.06 -27.41 -16.53
CA ALA A 17 -12.91 -26.41 -17.18
C ALA A 17 -13.46 -26.93 -18.51
N LYS A 18 -12.62 -27.60 -19.31
CA LYS A 18 -13.04 -28.20 -20.57
C LYS A 18 -14.03 -29.33 -20.35
N GLU A 19 -13.80 -30.20 -19.38
CA GLU A 19 -14.70 -31.30 -19.01
C GLU A 19 -16.08 -30.79 -18.57
N GLN A 20 -16.13 -29.70 -17.78
CA GLN A 20 -17.37 -29.10 -17.29
C GLN A 20 -17.98 -28.06 -18.25
N GLY A 21 -17.40 -27.88 -19.45
CA GLY A 21 -17.92 -26.93 -20.45
C GLY A 21 -17.70 -25.44 -20.13
N TYR A 22 -16.86 -25.11 -19.16
CA TYR A 22 -16.43 -23.74 -18.91
C TYR A 22 -15.42 -23.26 -19.95
N ARG A 23 -15.56 -22.00 -20.36
CA ARG A 23 -14.71 -21.36 -21.37
C ARG A 23 -13.32 -21.02 -20.86
N SER A 24 -13.16 -20.87 -19.55
CA SER A 24 -11.90 -20.52 -18.90
C SER A 24 -11.75 -21.23 -17.56
N ARG A 25 -10.51 -21.58 -17.20
CA ARG A 25 -10.15 -22.05 -15.85
C ARG A 25 -10.48 -21.04 -14.76
N ALA A 26 -10.62 -19.75 -15.12
CA ALA A 26 -10.98 -18.69 -14.18
C ALA A 26 -12.35 -18.95 -13.52
N ALA A 27 -13.25 -19.71 -14.16
CA ALA A 27 -14.52 -20.13 -13.58
C ALA A 27 -14.34 -20.78 -12.20
N PHE A 28 -13.35 -21.65 -12.02
CA PHE A 28 -13.08 -22.28 -10.71
C PHE A 28 -12.65 -21.31 -9.63
N LYS A 29 -12.03 -20.18 -10.00
CA LYS A 29 -11.69 -19.14 -9.02
C LYS A 29 -12.98 -18.56 -8.46
N LEU A 30 -13.92 -18.17 -9.34
CA LEU A 30 -15.20 -17.62 -8.91
C LEU A 30 -16.04 -18.63 -8.12
N LEU A 31 -16.10 -19.89 -8.58
CA LEU A 31 -16.79 -20.97 -7.86
C LEU A 31 -16.27 -21.16 -6.44
N GLN A 32 -14.95 -21.11 -6.24
CA GLN A 32 -14.35 -21.23 -4.91
C GLN A 32 -14.60 -20.00 -4.03
N LEU A 33 -14.61 -18.81 -4.63
CA LEU A 33 -14.96 -17.57 -3.92
C LEU A 33 -16.43 -17.61 -3.50
N ASP A 34 -17.34 -17.95 -4.40
CA ASP A 34 -18.77 -18.03 -4.10
C ASP A 34 -19.08 -19.14 -3.08
N ALA A 35 -18.39 -20.29 -3.12
CA ALA A 35 -18.55 -21.33 -2.10
C ALA A 35 -18.22 -20.81 -0.68
N ARG A 36 -17.28 -19.88 -0.55
CA ARG A 36 -16.85 -19.30 0.73
C ARG A 36 -17.70 -18.11 1.18
N PHE A 37 -18.11 -17.25 0.24
CA PHE A 37 -18.75 -15.96 0.56
C PHE A 37 -20.23 -15.88 0.19
N ARG A 38 -20.74 -16.81 -0.64
CA ARG A 38 -22.15 -16.99 -1.03
C ARG A 38 -22.80 -15.70 -1.54
N PHE A 39 -22.14 -14.99 -2.44
CA PHE A 39 -22.65 -13.73 -2.98
C PHE A 39 -23.52 -13.91 -4.23
N LEU A 40 -23.44 -15.03 -4.95
CA LEU A 40 -24.26 -15.26 -6.15
C LEU A 40 -25.66 -15.79 -5.84
N LEU A 41 -25.81 -16.58 -4.77
CA LEU A 41 -27.06 -17.28 -4.45
C LEU A 41 -28.28 -16.34 -4.31
N THR A 42 -28.05 -15.11 -3.87
CA THR A 42 -29.10 -14.10 -3.67
C THR A 42 -29.03 -12.95 -4.67
N ALA A 43 -28.19 -13.04 -5.70
CA ALA A 43 -27.96 -11.97 -6.66
C ALA A 43 -28.95 -12.06 -7.83
N HIS A 44 -29.96 -11.20 -7.86
CA HIS A 44 -30.90 -11.11 -8.98
C HIS A 44 -30.32 -10.35 -10.18
N SER A 45 -29.25 -9.59 -9.97
CA SER A 45 -28.54 -8.89 -11.04
C SER A 45 -27.01 -8.96 -10.84
N VAL A 46 -26.29 -9.36 -11.88
CA VAL A 46 -24.82 -9.51 -11.85
C VAL A 46 -24.19 -8.80 -13.05
N LEU A 47 -23.18 -7.96 -12.78
CA LEU A 47 -22.35 -7.31 -13.80
C LEU A 47 -20.92 -7.85 -13.73
N ASP A 48 -20.41 -8.44 -14.81
CA ASP A 48 -19.05 -8.96 -14.93
C ASP A 48 -18.21 -8.04 -15.83
N LEU A 49 -17.19 -7.41 -15.25
CA LEU A 49 -16.30 -6.46 -15.92
C LEU A 49 -14.99 -7.13 -16.33
N CYS A 50 -14.52 -6.80 -17.53
CA CYS A 50 -13.39 -7.47 -18.18
C CYS A 50 -13.66 -8.98 -18.29
N ALA A 51 -14.86 -9.31 -18.76
CA ALA A 51 -15.44 -10.64 -18.66
C ALA A 51 -14.93 -11.64 -19.71
N ALA A 52 -14.22 -11.24 -20.76
CA ALA A 52 -13.80 -12.16 -21.82
C ALA A 52 -12.85 -13.24 -21.24
N PRO A 53 -13.03 -14.53 -21.60
CA PRO A 53 -13.90 -15.10 -22.65
C PRO A 53 -15.33 -15.48 -22.18
N GLY A 54 -15.74 -15.05 -20.99
CA GLY A 54 -17.07 -15.29 -20.40
C GLY A 54 -17.11 -16.42 -19.38
N GLY A 55 -15.97 -16.81 -18.80
CA GLY A 55 -15.92 -17.90 -17.81
C GLY A 55 -16.64 -17.56 -16.52
N TRP A 56 -16.54 -16.31 -16.05
CA TRP A 56 -17.23 -15.83 -14.85
C TRP A 56 -18.71 -15.56 -15.13
N VAL A 57 -19.05 -15.00 -16.29
CA VAL A 57 -20.44 -14.93 -16.80
C VAL A 57 -21.14 -16.30 -16.78
N GLN A 58 -20.48 -17.38 -17.25
CA GLN A 58 -21.07 -18.73 -17.20
C GLN A 58 -21.37 -19.19 -15.77
N VAL A 59 -20.47 -18.90 -14.83
CA VAL A 59 -20.68 -19.23 -13.42
C VAL A 59 -21.82 -18.40 -12.84
N ALA A 60 -21.86 -17.09 -13.12
CA ALA A 60 -22.92 -16.20 -12.67
C ALA A 60 -24.31 -16.68 -13.11
N VAL A 61 -24.48 -17.01 -14.40
CA VAL A 61 -25.76 -17.55 -14.92
C VAL A 61 -26.17 -18.85 -14.22
N ASN A 62 -25.21 -19.73 -13.92
CA ASN A 62 -25.49 -21.05 -13.37
C ASN A 62 -25.74 -21.04 -11.85
N HIS A 63 -25.21 -20.04 -11.13
CA HIS A 63 -25.24 -19.99 -9.65
C HIS A 63 -26.16 -18.90 -9.09
N ALA A 64 -26.48 -17.88 -9.88
CA ALA A 64 -27.51 -16.92 -9.52
C ALA A 64 -28.92 -17.55 -9.63
N PRO A 65 -29.94 -16.99 -8.93
CA PRO A 65 -31.33 -17.39 -9.11
C PRO A 65 -31.76 -17.43 -10.58
N VAL A 66 -32.66 -18.37 -10.91
CA VAL A 66 -33.19 -18.50 -12.27
C VAL A 66 -33.85 -17.17 -12.69
N GLY A 67 -33.47 -16.69 -13.88
CA GLY A 67 -33.96 -15.41 -14.40
C GLY A 67 -33.16 -14.19 -13.92
N ALA A 68 -32.05 -14.39 -13.19
CA ALA A 68 -31.15 -13.30 -12.84
C ALA A 68 -30.63 -12.57 -14.09
N PHE A 69 -30.56 -11.25 -14.00
CA PHE A 69 -30.06 -10.39 -15.06
C PHE A 69 -28.53 -10.34 -15.03
N VAL A 70 -27.89 -11.08 -15.93
CA VAL A 70 -26.42 -11.18 -16.01
C VAL A 70 -25.90 -10.42 -17.22
N VAL A 71 -24.93 -9.54 -17.01
CA VAL A 71 -24.30 -8.73 -18.07
C VAL A 71 -22.78 -8.89 -18.00
N GLY A 72 -22.16 -9.29 -19.10
CA GLY A 72 -20.70 -9.27 -19.27
C GLY A 72 -20.25 -8.10 -20.13
N VAL A 73 -19.23 -7.35 -19.68
CA VAL A 73 -18.62 -6.24 -20.41
C VAL A 73 -17.15 -6.54 -20.62
N ASP A 74 -16.68 -6.41 -21.86
CA ASP A 74 -15.26 -6.53 -22.19
C ASP A 74 -14.90 -5.73 -23.44
N LEU A 75 -13.62 -5.42 -23.62
CA LEU A 75 -13.10 -4.83 -24.86
C LEU A 75 -13.21 -5.80 -26.05
N VAL A 76 -13.11 -7.11 -25.78
CA VAL A 76 -13.16 -8.17 -26.78
C VAL A 76 -14.55 -8.80 -26.83
N PRO A 77 -15.09 -9.13 -28.01
CA PRO A 77 -16.37 -9.80 -28.14
C PRO A 77 -16.41 -11.13 -27.36
N ILE A 78 -17.40 -11.27 -26.49
CA ILE A 78 -17.71 -12.51 -25.77
C ILE A 78 -18.68 -13.32 -26.63
N ARG A 79 -18.39 -14.59 -26.91
CA ARG A 79 -19.35 -15.46 -27.61
C ARG A 79 -20.67 -15.52 -26.83
N PRO A 80 -21.85 -15.52 -27.45
CA PRO A 80 -23.12 -15.50 -26.72
C PRO A 80 -23.22 -16.61 -25.66
N ILE A 81 -23.71 -16.26 -24.46
CA ILE A 81 -23.98 -17.20 -23.36
C ILE A 81 -25.48 -17.13 -23.09
N ARG A 82 -26.17 -18.27 -23.12
CA ARG A 82 -27.62 -18.31 -22.85
C ARG A 82 -27.88 -17.81 -21.43
N GLY A 83 -28.83 -16.90 -21.26
CA GLY A 83 -29.17 -16.31 -19.96
C GLY A 83 -28.28 -15.12 -19.55
N ALA A 84 -27.38 -14.66 -20.43
CA ALA A 84 -26.60 -13.46 -20.20
C ALA A 84 -26.60 -12.53 -21.42
N HIS A 85 -26.42 -11.25 -21.14
CA HIS A 85 -26.14 -10.22 -22.14
C HIS A 85 -24.64 -9.94 -22.20
N SER A 86 -24.14 -9.57 -23.37
CA SER A 86 -22.73 -9.21 -23.55
C SER A 86 -22.61 -7.87 -24.26
N LEU A 87 -21.78 -6.98 -23.72
CA LEU A 87 -21.42 -5.70 -24.31
C LEU A 87 -19.94 -5.69 -24.65
N THR A 88 -19.62 -5.21 -25.85
CA THR A 88 -18.23 -5.01 -26.30
C THR A 88 -17.90 -3.53 -26.20
N GLU A 89 -17.41 -3.11 -25.04
CA GLU A 89 -17.19 -1.71 -24.69
C GLU A 89 -15.98 -1.56 -23.74
N ASP A 90 -15.40 -0.36 -23.72
CA ASP A 90 -14.35 0.01 -22.78
C ASP A 90 -14.96 0.59 -21.49
N ILE A 91 -14.68 -0.08 -20.35
CA ILE A 91 -15.22 0.28 -19.03
C ILE A 91 -14.88 1.70 -18.57
N THR A 92 -13.83 2.31 -19.13
CA THR A 92 -13.41 3.68 -18.80
C THR A 92 -14.30 4.75 -19.46
N THR A 93 -15.00 4.39 -20.54
CA THR A 93 -15.70 5.34 -21.40
C THR A 93 -17.11 5.69 -20.91
N THR A 94 -17.58 6.90 -21.24
CA THR A 94 -18.99 7.30 -21.05
C THR A 94 -19.95 6.43 -21.86
N LYS A 95 -19.51 5.96 -23.03
CA LYS A 95 -20.27 5.08 -23.93
C LYS A 95 -20.64 3.76 -23.25
N CYS A 96 -19.67 3.10 -22.60
CA CYS A 96 -19.93 1.90 -21.82
C CYS A 96 -20.98 2.14 -20.73
N ARG A 97 -20.88 3.26 -20.00
CA ARG A 97 -21.86 3.62 -18.96
C ARG A 97 -23.27 3.77 -19.52
N ALA A 98 -23.41 4.45 -20.64
CA ALA A 98 -24.69 4.61 -21.32
C ALA A 98 -25.24 3.28 -21.83
N ALA A 99 -24.39 2.41 -22.38
CA ALA A 99 -24.79 1.09 -22.88
C ALA A 99 -25.29 0.17 -21.75
N VAL A 100 -24.57 0.10 -20.64
CA VAL A 100 -24.99 -0.66 -19.44
C VAL A 100 -26.34 -0.12 -18.93
N ARG A 101 -26.50 1.21 -18.83
CA ARG A 101 -27.74 1.83 -18.37
C ARG A 101 -28.93 1.52 -19.29
N ARG A 102 -28.76 1.65 -20.60
CA ARG A 102 -29.83 1.28 -21.56
C ARG A 102 -30.26 -0.18 -21.43
N LEU A 103 -29.29 -1.07 -21.21
CA LEU A 103 -29.58 -2.48 -21.02
C LEU A 103 -30.32 -2.74 -19.70
N MET A 104 -29.94 -2.05 -18.63
CA MET A 104 -30.64 -2.08 -17.34
C MET A 104 -32.10 -1.59 -17.48
N ASP A 105 -32.30 -0.43 -18.12
CA ASP A 105 -33.63 0.18 -18.31
C ASP A 105 -34.56 -0.73 -19.12
N SER A 106 -34.05 -1.33 -20.21
CA SER A 106 -34.83 -2.26 -21.05
C SER A 106 -35.21 -3.57 -20.36
N ASN A 107 -34.55 -3.92 -19.27
CA ASN A 107 -34.84 -5.13 -18.47
C ASN A 107 -35.48 -4.80 -17.12
N GLY A 108 -35.81 -3.53 -16.84
CA GLY A 108 -36.44 -3.12 -15.58
C GLY A 108 -35.53 -3.26 -14.35
N VAL A 109 -34.21 -3.23 -14.52
CA VAL A 109 -33.23 -3.38 -13.43
C VAL A 109 -32.70 -2.00 -13.04
N SER A 110 -32.82 -1.63 -11.77
CA SER A 110 -32.33 -0.32 -11.28
C SER A 110 -30.87 -0.34 -10.83
N ALA A 111 -30.37 -1.49 -10.37
CA ALA A 111 -29.01 -1.68 -9.86
C ALA A 111 -28.57 -3.15 -9.93
N PHE A 112 -27.26 -3.38 -9.83
CA PHE A 112 -26.64 -4.71 -9.72
C PHE A 112 -26.43 -5.10 -8.26
N ASP A 113 -26.80 -6.32 -7.89
CA ASP A 113 -26.51 -6.88 -6.56
C ASP A 113 -25.03 -7.24 -6.42
N VAL A 114 -24.43 -7.71 -7.52
CA VAL A 114 -23.02 -8.13 -7.56
C VAL A 114 -22.33 -7.54 -8.78
N VAL A 115 -21.15 -6.95 -8.56
CA VAL A 115 -20.22 -6.56 -9.62
C VAL A 115 -18.94 -7.39 -9.48
N LEU A 116 -18.55 -8.05 -10.57
CA LEU A 116 -17.37 -8.90 -10.66
C LEU A 116 -16.32 -8.23 -11.55
N HIS A 117 -15.04 -8.47 -11.24
CA HIS A 117 -13.93 -7.97 -12.03
C HIS A 117 -12.73 -8.95 -11.99
N ASP A 118 -12.44 -9.61 -13.11
CA ASP A 118 -11.24 -10.44 -13.29
C ASP A 118 -10.28 -9.84 -14.35
N GLY A 119 -10.27 -8.50 -14.47
CA GLY A 119 -9.42 -7.79 -15.42
C GLY A 119 -7.93 -7.89 -15.10
N SER A 120 -7.12 -8.07 -16.14
CA SER A 120 -5.65 -7.96 -16.07
C SER A 120 -5.10 -7.40 -17.39
N PRO A 121 -4.05 -6.56 -17.34
CA PRO A 121 -3.38 -6.11 -18.54
C PRO A 121 -2.70 -7.27 -19.28
N ASN A 122 -2.31 -7.04 -20.53
CA ASN A 122 -1.50 -7.99 -21.28
C ASN A 122 -0.14 -8.16 -20.60
N VAL A 123 0.08 -9.34 -20.01
CA VAL A 123 1.32 -9.68 -19.30
C VAL A 123 2.43 -10.07 -20.28
N GLY A 124 3.63 -9.54 -20.09
CA GLY A 124 4.81 -9.77 -20.94
C GLY A 124 5.90 -8.69 -20.87
N GLY A 125 5.70 -7.61 -20.11
CA GLY A 125 6.62 -6.49 -19.92
C GLY A 125 7.19 -6.40 -18.50
N ALA A 126 7.53 -5.18 -18.08
CA ALA A 126 8.08 -4.93 -16.74
C ALA A 126 6.99 -5.09 -15.66
N TRP A 127 7.23 -5.98 -14.70
CA TRP A 127 6.28 -6.32 -13.63
C TRP A 127 5.71 -5.09 -12.88
N ALA A 128 6.55 -4.09 -12.60
CA ALA A 128 6.14 -2.88 -11.90
C ALA A 128 5.06 -2.10 -12.69
N GLN A 129 5.27 -1.91 -14.00
CA GLN A 129 4.33 -1.21 -14.86
C GLN A 129 3.02 -2.00 -15.02
N GLU A 130 3.11 -3.32 -15.14
CA GLU A 130 1.94 -4.20 -15.21
C GLU A 130 1.11 -4.13 -13.93
N ALA A 131 1.77 -4.15 -12.77
CA ALA A 131 1.12 -4.03 -11.48
C ALA A 131 0.39 -2.69 -11.35
N THR A 132 1.03 -1.57 -11.68
CA THR A 132 0.38 -0.24 -11.66
C THR A 132 -0.78 -0.14 -12.65
N SER A 133 -0.63 -0.71 -13.86
CA SER A 133 -1.72 -0.74 -14.86
C SER A 133 -2.91 -1.56 -14.37
N GLN A 134 -2.64 -2.66 -13.66
CA GLN A 134 -3.67 -3.48 -13.04
C GLN A 134 -4.36 -2.75 -11.88
N SER A 135 -3.59 -2.06 -11.03
CA SER A 135 -4.12 -1.20 -9.96
C SER A 135 -5.05 -0.12 -10.51
N ALA A 136 -4.66 0.56 -11.59
CA ALA A 136 -5.47 1.56 -12.28
C ALA A 136 -6.79 0.96 -12.79
N LEU A 137 -6.72 -0.21 -13.43
CA LEU A 137 -7.91 -0.92 -13.94
C LEU A 137 -8.89 -1.28 -12.82
N VAL A 138 -8.40 -1.67 -11.64
CA VAL A 138 -9.24 -1.95 -10.47
C VAL A 138 -10.00 -0.70 -10.01
N ILE A 139 -9.36 0.47 -10.04
CA ILE A 139 -10.01 1.74 -9.68
C ILE A 139 -11.05 2.15 -10.72
N ASP A 140 -10.78 1.96 -12.02
CA ASP A 140 -11.76 2.23 -13.07
C ASP A 140 -12.98 1.28 -12.97
N ALA A 141 -12.73 0.00 -12.69
CA ALA A 141 -13.79 -0.97 -12.43
C ALA A 141 -14.61 -0.61 -11.19
N LEU A 142 -13.96 -0.17 -10.10
CA LEU A 142 -14.64 0.30 -8.89
C LEU A 142 -15.46 1.56 -9.17
N ARG A 143 -14.93 2.52 -9.94
CA ARG A 143 -15.67 3.72 -10.34
C ARG A 143 -16.95 3.34 -11.07
N LEU A 144 -16.88 2.41 -12.02
CA LEU A 144 -18.05 1.90 -12.71
C LEU A 144 -19.01 1.17 -11.76
N ALA A 145 -18.48 0.33 -10.87
CA ALA A 145 -19.27 -0.41 -9.88
C ALA A 145 -20.06 0.53 -8.97
N THR A 146 -19.43 1.56 -8.41
CA THR A 146 -20.10 2.52 -7.49
C THR A 146 -21.30 3.24 -8.11
N MET A 147 -21.36 3.33 -9.45
CA MET A 147 -22.47 3.95 -10.18
C MET A 147 -23.67 3.02 -10.40
N PHE A 148 -23.46 1.70 -10.37
CA PHE A 148 -24.49 0.72 -10.71
C PHE A 148 -24.78 -0.30 -9.61
N LEU A 149 -23.95 -0.37 -8.58
CA LEU A 149 -24.09 -1.33 -7.49
C LEU A 149 -25.19 -0.90 -6.51
N ALA A 150 -26.05 -1.86 -6.14
CA ALA A 150 -27.12 -1.65 -5.17
C ALA A 150 -26.56 -1.44 -3.76
N PRO A 151 -27.25 -0.70 -2.88
CA PRO A 151 -26.94 -0.69 -1.46
C PRO A 151 -26.88 -2.11 -0.91
N LYS A 152 -25.89 -2.38 -0.05
CA LYS A 152 -25.57 -3.71 0.49
C LYS A 152 -25.09 -4.74 -0.55
N GLY A 153 -24.88 -4.36 -1.81
CA GLY A 153 -24.33 -5.21 -2.85
C GLY A 153 -22.87 -5.61 -2.61
N ALA A 154 -22.35 -6.50 -3.46
CA ALA A 154 -20.99 -7.02 -3.39
C ALA A 154 -20.15 -6.63 -4.60
N PHE A 155 -18.87 -6.35 -4.36
CA PHE A 155 -17.87 -6.13 -5.40
C PHE A 155 -16.69 -7.09 -5.21
N ILE A 156 -16.39 -7.88 -6.23
CA ILE A 156 -15.33 -8.89 -6.21
C ILE A 156 -14.33 -8.54 -7.29
N THR A 157 -13.07 -8.30 -6.90
CA THR A 157 -12.04 -7.84 -7.83
C THR A 157 -10.74 -8.61 -7.69
N LYS A 158 -10.11 -8.92 -8.83
CA LYS A 158 -8.71 -9.36 -8.87
C LYS A 158 -7.79 -8.18 -8.64
N VAL A 159 -6.73 -8.37 -7.86
CA VAL A 159 -5.65 -7.41 -7.64
C VAL A 159 -4.31 -8.15 -7.72
N PHE A 160 -3.27 -7.50 -8.23
CA PHE A 160 -1.90 -8.00 -8.08
C PHE A 160 -1.28 -7.46 -6.80
N ARG A 161 -0.58 -8.34 -6.06
CA ARG A 161 0.16 -7.90 -4.87
C ARG A 161 1.28 -6.96 -5.29
N SER A 162 1.10 -5.67 -5.03
CA SER A 162 1.99 -4.56 -5.40
C SER A 162 2.06 -3.53 -4.27
N GLN A 163 2.86 -2.48 -4.45
CA GLN A 163 2.93 -1.34 -3.53
C GLN A 163 1.58 -0.62 -3.36
N ASP A 164 0.77 -0.60 -4.43
CA ASP A 164 -0.52 0.09 -4.48
C ASP A 164 -1.64 -0.67 -3.74
N TYR A 165 -1.40 -1.93 -3.37
CA TYR A 165 -2.40 -2.80 -2.74
C TYR A 165 -3.04 -2.17 -1.49
N ASN A 166 -2.23 -1.51 -0.66
CA ASN A 166 -2.72 -0.89 0.57
C ASN A 166 -3.65 0.29 0.29
N ALA A 167 -3.34 1.10 -0.72
CA ALA A 167 -4.17 2.23 -1.14
C ALA A 167 -5.53 1.74 -1.68
N ILE A 168 -5.53 0.68 -2.51
CA ILE A 168 -6.76 0.04 -2.98
C ILE A 168 -7.59 -0.50 -1.80
N MET A 169 -6.94 -1.19 -0.85
CA MET A 169 -7.62 -1.73 0.32
C MET A 169 -8.24 -0.63 1.20
N TYR A 170 -7.55 0.50 1.36
CA TYR A 170 -8.06 1.68 2.06
C TYR A 170 -9.31 2.22 1.35
N CYS A 171 -9.23 2.45 0.05
CA CYS A 171 -10.35 2.92 -0.77
C CYS A 171 -11.59 2.03 -0.62
N LEU A 172 -11.42 0.71 -0.73
CA LEU A 172 -12.51 -0.25 -0.60
C LEU A 172 -13.13 -0.26 0.80
N LYS A 173 -12.32 -0.14 1.88
CA LYS A 173 -12.84 -0.10 3.25
C LYS A 173 -13.69 1.15 3.55
N GLN A 174 -13.45 2.25 2.83
CA GLN A 174 -14.30 3.43 2.94
C GLN A 174 -15.69 3.16 2.33
N LEU A 175 -15.76 2.43 1.22
CA LEU A 175 -16.99 2.21 0.44
C LEU A 175 -17.82 0.99 0.86
N PHE A 176 -17.22 0.01 1.54
CA PHE A 176 -17.86 -1.26 1.91
C PHE A 176 -17.75 -1.54 3.41
N GLU A 177 -18.73 -2.23 4.00
CA GLU A 177 -18.68 -2.57 5.44
C GLU A 177 -17.66 -3.68 5.73
N LYS A 178 -17.54 -4.67 4.84
CA LYS A 178 -16.63 -5.81 5.03
C LYS A 178 -15.76 -5.97 3.78
N VAL A 179 -14.45 -5.93 3.97
CA VAL A 179 -13.46 -6.11 2.90
C VAL A 179 -12.46 -7.17 3.32
N GLU A 180 -12.37 -8.25 2.56
CA GLU A 180 -11.50 -9.39 2.86
C GLU A 180 -10.70 -9.80 1.62
N ALA A 181 -9.39 -9.98 1.77
CA ALA A 181 -8.53 -10.47 0.70
C ALA A 181 -8.31 -11.99 0.83
N THR A 182 -8.35 -12.71 -0.28
CA THR A 182 -8.18 -14.16 -0.31
C THR A 182 -7.58 -14.62 -1.64
N LYS A 183 -6.91 -15.77 -1.61
CA LYS A 183 -6.36 -16.40 -2.82
C LYS A 183 -6.99 -17.79 -3.00
N PRO A 184 -7.86 -18.00 -4.01
CA PRO A 184 -8.49 -19.29 -4.25
C PRO A 184 -7.43 -20.33 -4.67
N THR A 185 -7.66 -21.61 -4.36
CA THR A 185 -6.72 -22.69 -4.72
C THR A 185 -6.64 -22.93 -6.23
N ALA A 186 -7.66 -22.49 -6.98
CA ALA A 186 -7.65 -22.45 -8.44
C ALA A 186 -6.70 -21.38 -9.02
N SER A 187 -6.21 -20.45 -8.20
CA SER A 187 -5.13 -19.53 -8.55
C SER A 187 -3.79 -20.25 -8.57
N ARG A 188 -2.92 -19.89 -9.53
CA ARG A 188 -1.55 -20.43 -9.54
C ARG A 188 -0.77 -19.90 -8.35
N SER A 189 0.00 -20.77 -7.69
CA SER A 189 0.92 -20.39 -6.61
C SER A 189 1.98 -19.39 -7.08
N THR A 190 2.40 -19.48 -8.35
CA THR A 190 3.36 -18.57 -8.97
C THR A 190 2.78 -17.22 -9.39
N SER A 191 1.45 -17.07 -9.42
CA SER A 191 0.82 -15.80 -9.76
C SER A 191 0.77 -14.90 -8.54
N ALA A 192 1.03 -13.59 -8.72
CA ALA A 192 0.84 -12.60 -7.66
C ALA A 192 -0.63 -12.16 -7.48
N GLU A 193 -1.57 -12.80 -8.18
CA GLU A 193 -2.99 -12.48 -8.07
C GLU A 193 -3.55 -12.84 -6.68
N ILE A 194 -4.33 -11.91 -6.14
CA ILE A 194 -5.19 -12.05 -4.97
C ILE A 194 -6.56 -11.51 -5.35
N TYR A 195 -7.61 -11.97 -4.68
CA TYR A 195 -8.96 -11.47 -4.87
C TYR A 195 -9.40 -10.72 -3.62
N ILE A 196 -9.94 -9.52 -3.81
CA ILE A 196 -10.54 -8.73 -2.73
C ILE A 196 -12.06 -8.85 -2.84
N ILE A 197 -12.68 -9.28 -1.75
CA ILE A 197 -14.11 -9.49 -1.60
C ILE A 197 -14.66 -8.36 -0.76
N CYS A 198 -15.43 -7.49 -1.40
CA CYS A 198 -16.07 -6.34 -0.78
C CYS A 198 -17.56 -6.66 -0.65
N LEU A 199 -18.05 -6.69 0.58
CA LEU A 199 -19.44 -7.02 0.90
C LEU A 199 -20.09 -5.82 1.56
N LYS A 200 -21.40 -5.70 1.30
CA LYS A 200 -22.26 -4.65 1.82
C LYS A 200 -21.78 -3.25 1.44
N TYR A 201 -22.02 -2.90 0.18
CA TYR A 201 -21.77 -1.56 -0.31
C TYR A 201 -22.55 -0.51 0.49
N LYS A 202 -21.86 0.50 1.03
CA LYS A 202 -22.45 1.55 1.86
C LYS A 202 -23.30 2.53 1.05
N ALA A 203 -23.08 2.63 -0.26
CA ALA A 203 -23.76 3.56 -1.17
C ALA A 203 -23.83 5.01 -0.63
N PRO A 204 -22.69 5.63 -0.30
CA PRO A 204 -22.68 7.01 0.20
C PRO A 204 -23.23 7.98 -0.85
N ALA A 205 -24.07 8.92 -0.43
CA ALA A 205 -24.70 9.91 -1.33
C ALA A 205 -23.68 10.78 -2.09
N LYS A 206 -22.52 11.02 -1.49
CA LYS A 206 -21.40 11.73 -2.11
C LYS A 206 -20.11 10.96 -1.84
N ILE A 207 -19.46 10.50 -2.91
CA ILE A 207 -18.11 9.91 -2.85
C ILE A 207 -17.10 11.03 -3.06
N GLN A 208 -16.08 11.11 -2.22
CA GLN A 208 -14.98 12.05 -2.41
C GLN A 208 -14.26 11.71 -3.72
N PRO A 209 -14.12 12.65 -4.68
CA PRO A 209 -13.50 12.37 -5.98
C PRO A 209 -12.07 11.81 -5.87
N GLU A 210 -11.33 12.29 -4.87
CA GLU A 210 -9.97 11.88 -4.50
C GLU A 210 -9.85 10.36 -4.25
N LEU A 211 -10.90 9.73 -3.72
CA LEU A 211 -10.92 8.31 -3.41
C LEU A 211 -10.90 7.43 -4.68
N LEU A 212 -11.44 7.95 -5.78
CA LEU A 212 -11.54 7.26 -7.07
C LEU A 212 -10.59 7.85 -8.11
N ASP A 213 -9.74 8.81 -7.76
CA ASP A 213 -8.71 9.34 -8.65
C ASP A 213 -7.40 8.56 -8.46
N ILE A 214 -6.95 7.95 -9.54
CA ILE A 214 -5.73 7.12 -9.60
C ILE A 214 -4.50 7.93 -9.16
N LYS A 215 -4.41 9.19 -9.62
CA LYS A 215 -3.24 10.03 -9.36
C LYS A 215 -3.15 10.39 -7.88
N HIS A 216 -4.27 10.78 -7.29
CA HIS A 216 -4.31 11.11 -5.88
C HIS A 216 -4.11 9.87 -5.00
N LEU A 217 -4.84 8.78 -5.28
CA LEU A 217 -4.84 7.57 -4.45
C LEU A 217 -3.45 6.92 -4.34
N PHE A 218 -2.66 6.93 -5.41
CA PHE A 218 -1.32 6.33 -5.42
C PHE A 218 -0.19 7.34 -5.13
N SER A 219 -0.50 8.63 -5.00
CA SER A 219 0.47 9.64 -4.55
C SER A 219 0.70 9.62 -3.04
N VAL A 220 -0.20 8.97 -2.28
CA VAL A 220 -0.05 8.80 -0.83
C VAL A 220 1.06 7.80 -0.58
N VAL A 221 2.27 8.32 -0.38
CA VAL A 221 3.40 7.57 0.14
C VAL A 221 2.93 6.89 1.43
N PRO A 222 3.11 5.57 1.59
CA PRO A 222 2.81 4.93 2.87
C PRO A 222 3.58 5.69 3.95
N GLU A 223 2.84 6.10 4.98
CA GLU A 223 3.32 6.73 6.20
C GLU A 223 4.77 6.33 6.48
N GLN A 224 5.66 7.33 6.52
CA GLN A 224 7.10 7.14 6.65
C GLN A 224 7.37 6.03 7.65
N THR A 225 8.07 4.99 7.17
CA THR A 225 8.54 3.87 7.97
C THR A 225 9.12 4.46 9.25
N LYS A 226 8.50 4.18 10.40
CA LYS A 226 9.02 4.59 11.71
C LYS A 226 10.53 4.33 11.69
N SER A 227 11.27 5.38 12.02
CA SER A 227 12.72 5.36 12.17
C SER A 227 13.14 4.07 12.88
N ARG A 228 14.23 3.46 12.39
CA ARG A 228 14.79 2.24 12.98
C ARG A 228 14.99 2.51 14.47
N ASP A 229 14.31 1.77 15.34
CA ASP A 229 14.59 1.84 16.76
C ASP A 229 16.00 1.29 17.01
N VAL A 230 16.95 2.22 17.14
CA VAL A 230 18.38 1.94 17.32
C VAL A 230 18.63 1.11 18.59
N MET A 231 17.69 1.11 19.54
CA MET A 231 17.80 0.43 20.82
C MET A 231 17.21 -1.00 20.83
N ASP A 232 16.41 -1.38 19.83
CA ASP A 232 15.88 -2.75 19.73
C ASP A 232 16.94 -3.70 19.11
N GLY A 233 17.42 -4.67 19.90
CA GLY A 233 18.47 -5.62 19.50
C GLY A 233 18.05 -6.61 18.41
N ARG A 234 16.80 -6.55 17.94
CA ARG A 234 16.26 -7.44 16.91
C ARG A 234 16.52 -6.84 15.54
N LYS A 235 17.58 -7.30 14.86
CA LYS A 235 17.82 -7.01 13.42
C LYS A 235 16.65 -7.51 12.56
N LYS A 236 15.60 -6.71 12.38
CA LYS A 236 14.60 -6.96 11.34
C LYS A 236 15.25 -6.68 9.98
N ARG A 237 15.22 -7.68 9.11
CA ARG A 237 15.64 -7.55 7.71
C ARG A 237 14.64 -6.63 6.99
N HIS A 238 15.06 -5.41 6.71
CA HIS A 238 14.34 -4.51 5.81
C HIS A 238 14.44 -5.08 4.38
N ARG A 239 13.29 -5.30 3.73
CA ARG A 239 13.20 -5.85 2.36
C ARG A 239 12.77 -4.82 1.33
N ASP A 240 12.62 -3.56 1.72
CA ASP A 240 12.35 -2.48 0.77
C ASP A 240 13.69 -1.94 0.29
N GLY A 241 13.81 -1.79 -1.03
CA GLY A 241 15.04 -1.40 -1.71
C GLY A 241 15.55 -0.01 -1.36
N TYR A 242 16.58 0.44 -2.08
CA TYR A 242 17.17 1.77 -1.89
C TYR A 242 16.14 2.87 -2.20
N GLU A 243 16.14 3.94 -1.41
CA GLU A 243 15.39 5.17 -1.70
C GLU A 243 15.81 5.74 -3.06
N GLU A 244 14.84 6.14 -3.88
CA GLU A 244 15.11 6.77 -5.19
C GLU A 244 15.93 8.05 -5.01
N GLY A 245 17.07 8.13 -5.71
CA GLY A 245 17.92 9.32 -5.76
C GLY A 245 19.15 9.32 -4.84
N ASN A 246 19.32 8.33 -3.96
CA ASN A 246 20.51 8.23 -3.11
C ASN A 246 21.49 7.16 -3.62
N THR A 247 22.45 7.57 -4.45
CA THR A 247 23.54 6.70 -4.96
C THR A 247 24.65 6.48 -3.94
N THR A 248 24.62 7.19 -2.80
CA THR A 248 25.63 7.12 -1.75
C THR A 248 25.25 6.11 -0.66
N LEU A 249 26.07 5.07 -0.51
CA LEU A 249 25.98 4.07 0.57
C LEU A 249 26.18 4.67 1.98
N ARG A 250 26.71 5.89 2.08
CA ARG A 250 27.01 6.59 3.34
C ARG A 250 26.19 7.88 3.44
N LYS A 251 25.17 7.89 4.29
CA LYS A 251 24.44 9.11 4.69
C LYS A 251 25.23 9.81 5.80
N VAL A 252 25.69 11.05 5.56
CA VAL A 252 26.44 11.85 6.54
C VAL A 252 25.54 12.98 7.03
N GLY A 253 25.28 13.04 8.33
CA GLY A 253 24.54 14.11 8.98
C GLY A 253 25.48 15.18 9.53
N LEU A 254 25.00 16.41 9.72
CA LEU A 254 25.79 17.48 10.32
C LEU A 254 25.70 17.45 11.84
N ALA A 255 26.81 17.73 12.52
CA ALA A 255 26.84 17.82 13.98
C ALA A 255 25.95 18.95 14.51
N SER A 256 25.86 20.08 13.79
CA SER A 256 24.94 21.19 14.14
C SER A 256 23.49 20.71 14.22
N ASP A 257 23.03 20.01 13.19
CA ASP A 257 21.64 19.53 13.09
C ASP A 257 21.37 18.50 14.20
N PHE A 258 22.34 17.62 14.45
CA PHE A 258 22.27 16.65 15.52
C PHE A 258 22.30 17.26 16.92
N ILE A 259 22.88 18.44 17.16
CA ILE A 259 22.91 19.04 18.50
C ILE A 259 21.67 19.89 18.77
N TRP A 260 21.14 20.57 17.75
CA TRP A 260 20.07 21.56 17.91
C TRP A 260 18.65 21.05 17.63
N SER A 261 18.47 19.87 17.04
CA SER A 261 17.12 19.30 16.77
C SER A 261 16.28 19.02 18.05
N ASP A 262 14.95 18.99 17.98
CA ASP A 262 14.13 18.72 19.18
C ASP A 262 14.20 17.26 19.67
N ALA A 263 13.77 17.03 20.92
CA ALA A 263 14.14 15.87 21.73
C ALA A 263 13.63 14.49 21.25
N GLN A 264 12.62 14.42 20.37
CA GLN A 264 12.22 13.19 19.68
C GLN A 264 13.05 12.88 18.42
N ALA A 265 13.72 13.87 17.82
CA ALA A 265 14.52 13.70 16.61
C ALA A 265 15.92 13.02 16.76
N PRO A 266 16.63 12.97 17.92
CA PRO A 266 17.97 12.41 17.99
C PRO A 266 18.01 10.90 17.69
N LEU A 267 17.02 10.14 18.15
CA LEU A 267 16.95 8.71 17.89
C LEU A 267 16.67 8.42 16.41
N GLU A 268 15.82 9.23 15.79
CA GLU A 268 15.52 9.13 14.35
C GLU A 268 16.73 9.51 13.51
N PHE A 269 17.47 10.54 13.94
CA PHE A 269 18.72 10.97 13.32
C PHE A 269 19.77 9.84 13.38
N LEU A 270 20.01 9.27 14.56
CA LEU A 270 20.96 8.16 14.73
C LEU A 270 20.55 6.90 13.95
N GLY A 271 19.26 6.68 13.71
CA GLY A 271 18.76 5.56 12.90
C GLY A 271 18.81 5.78 11.39
N SER A 272 18.91 7.03 10.95
CA SER A 272 18.83 7.43 9.53
C SER A 272 20.19 7.77 8.91
N TYR A 273 21.15 8.21 9.72
CA TYR A 273 22.50 8.58 9.28
C TYR A 273 23.54 7.53 9.68
N ASN A 274 24.60 7.42 8.87
CA ASN A 274 25.70 6.46 9.11
C ASN A 274 26.89 7.12 9.80
N ALA A 275 27.05 8.44 9.66
CA ALA A 275 28.14 9.21 10.24
C ALA A 275 27.68 10.64 10.53
N ILE A 276 28.35 11.30 11.48
CA ILE A 276 28.15 12.71 11.81
C ILE A 276 29.43 13.47 11.44
N SER A 277 29.34 14.39 10.48
CA SER A 277 30.46 15.25 10.08
C SER A 277 30.50 16.53 10.91
N PHE A 278 31.73 16.99 11.16
CA PHE A 278 32.05 18.25 11.85
C PHE A 278 32.65 19.30 10.89
N ASP A 279 32.53 19.11 9.58
CA ASP A 279 33.29 19.89 8.58
C ASP A 279 32.63 21.24 8.21
N ASN A 280 31.41 21.49 8.69
CA ASN A 280 30.68 22.75 8.46
C ASN A 280 31.22 23.87 9.38
N PRO A 281 31.29 25.16 8.97
CA PRO A 281 31.76 26.25 9.82
C PRO A 281 30.99 26.40 11.14
N GLU A 282 29.69 26.08 11.14
CA GLU A 282 28.83 26.08 12.33
C GLU A 282 29.10 24.89 13.28
N SER A 283 29.78 23.85 12.80
CA SER A 283 30.20 22.68 13.59
C SER A 283 31.61 22.82 14.17
N LEU A 284 32.37 23.86 13.80
CA LEU A 284 33.70 24.14 14.36
C LEU A 284 33.69 24.42 15.88
N PRO A 285 32.72 25.19 16.44
CA PRO A 285 32.61 25.37 17.89
C PRO A 285 32.31 24.07 18.63
N ILE A 286 31.58 23.15 17.98
CA ILE A 286 31.25 21.82 18.50
C ILE A 286 32.49 20.90 18.46
N LYS A 287 33.26 20.95 17.37
CA LYS A 287 34.49 20.15 17.17
C LYS A 287 35.60 20.49 18.16
N ASN A 288 35.71 21.78 18.53
CA ASN A 288 36.77 22.30 19.40
C ASN A 288 36.36 22.41 20.87
N HIS A 289 35.15 22.00 21.24
CA HIS A 289 34.69 22.05 22.63
C HIS A 289 35.37 20.96 23.47
N GLU A 290 35.72 21.29 24.72
CA GLU A 290 36.36 20.37 25.68
C GLU A 290 35.59 19.07 25.96
N LEU A 291 34.30 19.05 25.62
CA LEU A 291 33.41 17.91 25.84
C LEU A 291 33.40 16.95 24.65
N THR A 292 33.94 17.37 23.51
CA THR A 292 34.06 16.56 22.30
C THR A 292 35.39 15.83 22.32
N THR A 293 35.45 14.77 23.12
CA THR A 293 36.62 13.90 23.24
C THR A 293 36.88 13.14 21.93
N ASP A 294 38.10 12.61 21.78
CA ASP A 294 38.45 11.82 20.59
C ASP A 294 37.61 10.53 20.48
N ASP A 295 37.13 9.99 21.60
CA ASP A 295 36.18 8.88 21.62
C ASP A 295 34.85 9.25 20.95
N ILE A 296 34.33 10.45 21.21
CA ILE A 296 33.08 10.92 20.58
C ILE A 296 33.27 11.14 19.08
N LYS A 297 34.42 11.67 18.66
CA LYS A 297 34.75 11.80 17.23
C LYS A 297 34.77 10.43 16.55
N ASN A 298 35.41 9.44 17.18
CA ASN A 298 35.44 8.06 16.68
C ASN A 298 34.04 7.44 16.61
N PHE A 299 33.19 7.68 17.60
CA PHE A 299 31.80 7.19 17.56
C PHE A 299 30.97 7.85 16.46
N CYS A 300 31.23 9.11 16.15
CA CYS A 300 30.56 9.85 15.09
C CYS A 300 31.01 9.46 13.66
N GLU A 301 32.17 8.80 13.49
CA GLU A 301 32.65 8.38 12.16
C GLU A 301 31.86 7.21 11.57
N ASP A 302 31.43 6.27 12.42
CA ASP A 302 30.64 5.10 12.03
C ASP A 302 29.60 4.73 13.11
N LEU A 303 28.38 5.23 12.92
CA LEU A 303 27.25 4.97 13.81
C LEU A 303 26.76 3.51 13.74
N LEU A 304 27.07 2.76 12.67
CA LEU A 304 26.56 1.39 12.47
C LEU A 304 27.30 0.33 13.30
N LEU A 305 28.49 0.66 13.81
CA LEU A 305 29.33 -0.22 14.62
C LEU A 305 29.13 -0.03 16.13
N LEU A 306 28.30 0.94 16.53
CA LEU A 306 28.12 1.30 17.93
C LEU A 306 27.25 0.31 18.70
N ASP A 307 27.61 0.08 19.96
CA ASP A 307 26.80 -0.64 20.91
C ASP A 307 25.84 0.33 21.66
N LYS A 308 24.94 -0.24 22.47
CA LYS A 308 23.97 0.55 23.24
C LYS A 308 24.64 1.55 24.19
N ASN A 309 25.83 1.23 24.71
CA ASN A 309 26.53 2.11 25.64
C ASN A 309 27.18 3.29 24.92
N SER A 310 27.75 3.08 23.73
CA SER A 310 28.25 4.14 22.87
C SER A 310 27.13 5.08 22.40
N PHE A 311 25.95 4.57 22.06
CA PHE A 311 24.80 5.43 21.75
C PHE A 311 24.36 6.28 22.95
N LYS A 312 24.32 5.70 24.16
CA LYS A 312 24.08 6.47 25.41
C LYS A 312 25.15 7.53 25.64
N HIS A 313 26.41 7.25 25.27
CA HIS A 313 27.50 8.20 25.39
C HIS A 313 27.32 9.41 24.46
N ILE A 314 26.94 9.18 23.20
CA ILE A 314 26.64 10.25 22.23
C ILE A 314 25.47 11.12 22.71
N LEU A 315 24.40 10.50 23.23
CA LEU A 315 23.23 11.24 23.75
C LEU A 315 23.59 12.08 24.99
N LYS A 316 24.39 11.52 25.92
CA LYS A 316 24.88 12.26 27.09
C LYS A 316 25.80 13.42 26.69
N TRP A 317 26.67 13.20 25.70
CA TRP A 317 27.51 14.26 25.13
C TRP A 317 26.65 15.38 24.56
N ARG A 318 25.63 15.06 23.76
CA ARG A 318 24.70 16.03 23.19
C ARG A 318 24.04 16.91 24.27
N ILE A 319 23.49 16.32 25.33
CA ILE A 319 22.84 17.06 26.43
C ILE A 319 23.83 18.00 27.12
N ARG A 320 25.02 17.49 27.45
CA ARG A 320 26.08 18.29 28.09
C ARG A 320 26.55 19.44 27.20
N LEU A 321 26.67 19.19 25.90
CA LEU A 321 27.12 20.18 24.94
C LEU A 321 26.06 21.27 24.72
N ARG A 322 24.76 20.92 24.61
CA ARG A 322 23.67 21.91 24.57
C ARG A 322 23.68 22.80 25.81
N LYS A 323 23.87 22.22 27.00
CA LYS A 323 23.95 22.95 28.27
C LYS A 323 25.17 23.88 28.33
N ALA A 324 26.34 23.42 27.87
CA ALA A 324 27.55 24.25 27.84
C ALA A 324 27.45 25.40 26.83
N LEU A 325 26.91 25.15 25.63
CA LEU A 325 26.76 26.15 24.58
C LEU A 325 25.65 27.17 24.88
N SER A 326 24.56 26.77 25.55
CA SER A 326 23.54 27.70 26.03
C SER A 326 24.04 28.60 27.16
N VAL A 327 24.92 28.12 28.03
CA VAL A 327 25.59 28.93 29.07
C VAL A 327 26.65 29.87 28.47
N SER A 328 27.41 29.42 27.45
CA SER A 328 28.36 30.28 26.73
C SER A 328 27.66 31.45 26.02
N SER A 329 26.45 31.23 25.50
CA SER A 329 25.63 32.31 24.91
C SER A 329 25.08 33.29 25.96
N GLN A 330 24.84 32.85 27.20
CA GLN A 330 24.43 33.75 28.30
C GLN A 330 25.57 34.62 28.83
N VAL A 331 26.83 34.21 28.71
CA VAL A 331 27.99 35.01 29.13
C VAL A 331 28.30 36.12 28.13
N THR A 332 28.05 35.92 26.83
CA THR A 332 28.19 36.95 25.80
C THR A 332 26.99 37.91 25.70
N LEU A 333 25.81 37.52 26.20
CA LEU A 333 24.59 38.35 26.18
C LEU A 333 24.38 39.23 27.44
N LYS A 334 25.29 39.22 28.42
CA LYS A 334 25.28 40.18 29.55
C LYS A 334 25.82 41.57 29.19
N ALA A 335 25.72 41.96 27.92
CA ALA A 335 26.03 43.32 27.45
C ALA A 335 24.89 43.99 26.68
N ASN A 336 23.73 43.36 26.47
CA ASN A 336 22.52 44.06 26.02
C ASN A 336 21.26 43.26 26.40
N ASP A 337 20.28 43.97 26.96
CA ASP A 337 19.12 43.44 27.65
C ASP A 337 18.12 42.61 26.81
N ALA A 338 17.47 41.72 27.56
CA ALA A 338 16.11 41.20 27.45
C ALA A 338 15.80 39.99 26.53
N VAL A 339 15.14 39.02 27.18
CA VAL A 339 14.04 38.14 26.73
C VAL A 339 14.32 36.63 26.67
N GLU A 340 13.37 35.93 27.31
CA GLU A 340 12.95 34.52 27.20
C GLU A 340 13.74 33.38 27.87
N ASN A 341 13.37 33.18 29.14
CA ASN A 341 13.33 31.88 29.80
C ASN A 341 12.51 30.87 28.99
N THR A 342 13.15 29.87 28.38
CA THR A 342 12.44 28.67 27.90
C THR A 342 13.25 27.39 28.11
N LYS A 343 12.72 26.54 29.00
CA LYS A 343 12.85 25.07 29.10
C LYS A 343 14.25 24.44 29.04
N VAL A 344 14.91 24.37 30.19
CA VAL A 344 15.94 23.35 30.52
C VAL A 344 15.31 22.08 31.15
N MET A 345 13.99 22.09 31.38
CA MET A 345 13.26 21.10 32.18
C MET A 345 12.90 19.79 31.45
N ASP A 346 13.04 19.71 30.12
CA ASP A 346 12.59 18.56 29.32
C ASP A 346 13.65 17.46 29.14
N ASP A 347 14.94 17.81 29.17
CA ASP A 347 16.03 16.86 28.86
C ASP A 347 16.40 15.97 30.08
N ASP A 348 16.20 16.46 31.31
CA ASP A 348 16.36 15.65 32.53
C ASP A 348 15.22 14.61 32.68
N VAL A 349 14.01 14.93 32.19
CA VAL A 349 12.86 14.01 32.16
C VAL A 349 13.11 12.83 31.21
N LEU A 350 13.78 13.07 30.07
CA LEU A 350 14.19 12.00 29.15
C LEU A 350 15.24 11.06 29.73
N LEU A 351 16.21 11.58 30.49
CA LEU A 351 17.17 10.73 31.21
C LEU A 351 16.47 9.85 32.26
N GLN A 352 15.43 10.39 32.90
CA GLN A 352 14.63 9.70 33.92
C GLN A 352 13.70 8.63 33.32
N GLU A 353 12.98 8.95 32.24
CA GLU A 353 12.19 7.97 31.47
C GLU A 353 13.08 6.85 30.88
N MET A 354 14.33 7.17 30.52
CA MET A 354 15.31 6.20 30.04
C MET A 354 15.89 5.31 31.14
N GLU A 355 16.06 5.81 32.37
CA GLU A 355 16.43 4.98 33.53
C GLU A 355 15.30 4.02 33.92
N GLU A 356 14.04 4.48 33.86
CA GLU A 356 12.86 3.63 34.13
C GLU A 356 12.66 2.51 33.10
N LEU A 357 12.97 2.75 31.82
CA LEU A 357 12.93 1.70 30.78
C LEU A 357 14.04 0.65 30.91
N THR A 358 15.02 0.86 31.80
CA THR A 358 16.08 -0.13 32.08
C THR A 358 15.90 -0.87 33.41
N SER A 359 14.97 -0.44 34.28
CA SER A 359 14.70 -1.07 35.58
C SER A 359 13.61 -2.15 35.54
N VAL A 360 12.97 -2.35 34.38
CA VAL A 360 12.06 -3.48 34.10
C VAL A 360 12.75 -4.50 33.20
N ILE A 361 13.86 -5.08 33.66
CA ILE A 361 14.33 -6.44 33.29
C ILE A 361 14.89 -7.10 34.54
#